data_AF-A0A146KEB9-F1
#
_entry.id   AF-A0A146KEB9-F1
#
_cell.length_a   1.000
_cell.length_b   1.000
_cell.length_c   1.000
_cell.angle_alpha   90.00
_cell.angle_beta   90.00
_cell.angle_gamma   90.00
#
_symmetry.space_group_name_H-M   'P 1'
#
loop_
_entity.id
_entity.type
_entity.pdbx_description
1 polymer ?
#
loop_
_entity_poly.entity_id
_entity_poly.type
_entity_poly.pdbx_seq_one_letter_code
_entity_poly.pdbx_strand_id
1 'polypeptide(L)'
;FKEIKPIDIEDFKKHCLTNHICPYYASKSMVEQVDFVLIPYNYIFQQDPNLIRGNIIIIDEAHNAPQVFEDEFTAEIKFIDFKNCLISIDCMLKMIEQQK
;
A
#
# COMPACT_ATOMS: atom_id res chain seq x y z
N PHE A 1 24.86 -26.71 -4.92
CA PHE A 1 23.85 -25.64 -5.05
C PHE A 1 23.70 -24.98 -3.69
N LYS A 2 23.97 -23.68 -3.59
CA LYS A 2 23.87 -22.95 -2.32
C LYS A 2 22.38 -22.67 -2.11
N GLU A 3 21.77 -23.16 -1.03
CA GLU A 3 20.39 -22.81 -0.69
C GLU A 3 20.31 -21.29 -0.51
N ILE A 4 19.53 -20.64 -1.36
CA ILE A 4 19.16 -19.24 -1.18
C ILE A 4 17.97 -19.27 -0.23
N LYS A 5 18.20 -18.89 1.03
CA LYS A 5 17.10 -18.72 1.98
C LYS A 5 16.29 -17.49 1.55
N PRO A 6 14.99 -17.61 1.25
CA PRO A 6 14.14 -16.44 1.05
C PRO A 6 14.16 -15.60 2.32
N ILE A 7 14.33 -14.29 2.18
CA ILE A 7 14.18 -13.37 3.31
C ILE A 7 12.69 -13.25 3.59
N ASP A 8 12.25 -13.69 4.76
CA ASP A 8 10.91 -13.40 5.26
C ASP A 8 10.83 -11.98 5.84
N ILE A 9 9.62 -11.53 6.15
CA ILE A 9 9.38 -10.15 6.61
C ILE A 9 10.01 -9.90 7.99
N GLU A 10 10.11 -10.94 8.82
CA GLU A 10 10.70 -10.91 10.15
C GLU A 10 12.22 -10.73 10.10
N ASP A 11 12.91 -11.51 9.27
CA ASP A 11 14.34 -11.40 9.00
C ASP A 11 14.67 -10.05 8.36
N PHE A 12 13.85 -9.61 7.40
CA PHE A 12 14.01 -8.30 6.75
C PHE A 12 13.90 -7.15 7.76
N LYS A 13 12.86 -7.18 8.60
CA LYS A 13 12.64 -6.18 9.65
C LYS A 13 13.82 -6.15 10.61
N LYS A 14 14.29 -7.32 11.07
CA LYS A 14 15.45 -7.40 11.97
C LYS A 14 16.70 -6.80 11.33
N HIS A 15 16.97 -7.13 10.06
CA HIS A 15 18.10 -6.58 9.32
C HIS A 15 18.02 -5.05 9.20
N CYS A 16 16.86 -4.51 8.83
CA CYS A 16 16.65 -3.07 8.73
C CYS A 16 16.86 -2.36 10.07
N LEU A 17 16.31 -2.91 11.16
CA LEU A 17 16.44 -2.34 12.50
C LEU A 17 17.89 -2.33 12.99
N THR A 18 18.66 -3.39 12.74
CA THR A 18 20.10 -3.45 13.07
C THR A 18 20.91 -2.39 12.32
N ASN A 19 20.48 -2.02 11.12
CA ASN A 19 21.16 -1.02 10.29
C ASN A 19 20.56 0.40 10.39
N HIS A 20 19.62 0.64 11.32
CA HIS A 20 18.90 1.92 11.46
C HIS A 20 18.17 2.38 10.18
N ILE A 21 17.67 1.42 9.40
CA ILE A 21 16.92 1.65 8.15
C ILE A 21 15.43 1.45 8.43
N CYS A 22 14.58 2.31 7.85
CA CYS A 22 13.13 2.11 7.89
C CYS A 22 12.74 0.94 6.98
N PRO A 23 12.17 -0.17 7.51
CA PRO A 23 11.82 -1.33 6.70
C PRO A 23 10.83 -0.99 5.59
N TYR A 24 9.85 -0.12 5.85
CA TYR A 24 8.82 0.27 4.88
C TYR A 24 9.42 0.92 3.63
N TYR A 25 10.34 1.87 3.80
CA TYR A 25 10.95 2.53 2.65
C TYR A 25 11.96 1.63 1.94
N ALA A 26 12.70 0.82 2.70
CA ALA A 26 13.65 -0.13 2.13
C ALA A 26 12.94 -1.21 1.28
N SER A 27 11.86 -1.81 1.76
CA SER A 27 11.11 -2.80 0.98
C SER A 27 10.53 -2.16 -0.27
N LYS A 28 9.95 -0.96 -0.16
CA LYS A 28 9.40 -0.22 -1.30
C LYS A 28 10.44 0.03 -2.40
N SER A 29 11.68 0.39 -2.05
CA SER A 29 12.75 0.56 -3.04
C SER A 29 13.28 -0.75 -3.62
N MET A 30 13.22 -1.86 -2.86
CA MET A 30 13.74 -3.16 -3.30
C MET A 30 12.82 -3.86 -4.28
N VAL A 31 11.52 -3.55 -4.28
CA VAL A 31 10.52 -4.18 -5.15
C VAL A 31 10.87 -4.06 -6.65
N GLU A 32 11.56 -3.00 -7.06
CA GLU A 32 12.01 -2.83 -8.46
C GLU A 32 13.22 -3.71 -8.83
N GLN A 33 13.90 -4.28 -7.84
CA GLN A 33 15.16 -5.01 -7.99
C GLN A 33 15.02 -6.52 -7.76
N VAL A 34 13.82 -7.00 -7.43
CA VAL A 34 13.56 -8.42 -7.14
C VAL A 34 12.93 -9.13 -8.32
N ASP A 35 13.34 -10.38 -8.56
CA ASP A 35 12.74 -11.23 -9.58
C ASP A 35 11.35 -11.75 -9.19
N PHE A 36 11.06 -11.78 -7.89
CA PHE A 36 9.85 -12.34 -7.32
C PHE A 36 9.41 -11.56 -6.08
N VAL A 37 8.14 -11.20 -6.03
CA VAL A 37 7.55 -10.50 -4.91
C VAL A 37 6.20 -11.12 -4.56
N LEU A 38 5.97 -11.30 -3.27
CA LEU A 38 4.67 -11.69 -2.72
C LEU A 38 4.01 -10.44 -2.14
N ILE A 39 2.88 -10.06 -2.71
CA ILE A 39 2.04 -8.98 -2.20
C ILE A 39 0.58 -9.44 -2.08
N PRO A 40 -0.17 -8.91 -1.12
CA PRO A 40 -1.63 -9.05 -1.14
C PRO A 40 -2.18 -8.44 -2.43
N TYR A 41 -3.06 -9.13 -3.16
CA TYR A 41 -3.48 -8.69 -4.49
C TYR A 41 -4.31 -7.39 -4.47
N ASN A 42 -4.89 -6.99 -3.34
CA ASN A 42 -5.55 -5.69 -3.19
C ASN A 42 -4.57 -4.51 -3.35
N TYR A 43 -3.27 -4.75 -3.15
CA TYR A 43 -2.25 -3.73 -3.39
C TYR A 43 -2.03 -3.49 -4.88
N ILE A 44 -2.37 -4.42 -5.77
CA ILE A 44 -2.13 -4.27 -7.22
C ILE A 44 -2.74 -2.94 -7.72
N PHE A 45 -3.91 -2.54 -7.23
CA PHE A 45 -4.60 -1.32 -7.67
C PHE A 45 -4.11 -0.03 -7.01
N GLN A 46 -3.50 -0.14 -5.84
CA GLN A 46 -3.00 1.00 -5.06
C GLN A 46 -1.50 1.27 -5.31
N GLN A 47 -0.80 0.33 -5.95
CA GLN A 47 0.64 0.40 -6.20
C GLN A 47 0.98 1.03 -7.55
N ASP A 48 2.27 1.33 -7.71
CA ASP A 48 2.85 1.91 -8.91
C ASP A 48 2.49 1.06 -10.16
N PRO A 49 1.97 1.67 -11.24
CA PRO A 49 1.73 0.98 -12.51
C PRO A 49 2.94 0.19 -13.04
N ASN A 50 4.15 0.60 -12.67
CA ASN A 50 5.41 -0.08 -13.02
C ASN A 50 5.51 -1.49 -12.42
N LEU A 51 4.77 -1.79 -11.34
CA LEU A 51 4.73 -3.14 -10.76
C LEU A 51 3.97 -4.14 -11.64
N ILE A 52 3.01 -3.64 -12.42
CA ILE A 52 2.12 -4.44 -13.26
C ILE A 52 2.68 -4.52 -14.69
N ARG A 53 3.17 -3.39 -15.19
CA ARG A 53 3.53 -3.26 -16.60
C ARG A 53 4.82 -4.02 -16.91
N GLY A 54 4.70 -5.07 -17.72
CA GLY A 54 5.86 -5.87 -18.17
C GLY A 54 6.19 -7.05 -17.26
N ASN A 55 5.42 -7.26 -16.19
CA ASN A 55 5.59 -8.36 -15.25
C ASN A 55 4.47 -9.41 -15.39
N ILE A 56 4.74 -10.63 -14.92
CA ILE A 56 3.74 -11.70 -14.84
C ILE A 56 3.10 -11.64 -13.46
N ILE A 57 1.77 -11.51 -13.40
CA ILE A 57 1.00 -11.52 -12.16
C ILE A 57 0.32 -12.87 -12.01
N ILE A 58 0.55 -13.52 -10.87
CA ILE A 58 -0.12 -14.75 -10.47
C ILE A 58 -1.00 -14.42 -9.27
N ILE A 59 -2.31 -14.60 -9.41
CA ILE A 59 -3.27 -14.43 -8.32
C ILE A 59 -3.57 -15.82 -7.76
N ASP A 60 -3.14 -16.04 -6.52
CA ASP A 60 -3.55 -17.22 -5.77
C ASP A 60 -4.98 -17.03 -5.24
N GLU A 61 -5.74 -18.11 -5.13
CA GLU A 61 -7.12 -18.10 -4.62
C GLU A 61 -8.06 -17.06 -5.28
N ALA A 62 -7.96 -16.91 -6.61
CA ALA A 62 -8.66 -15.86 -7.37
C ALA A 62 -10.21 -15.94 -7.38
N HIS A 63 -10.82 -16.85 -6.64
CA HIS A 63 -12.27 -17.01 -6.59
C HIS A 63 -13.00 -15.81 -5.98
N ASN A 64 -12.32 -15.05 -5.10
CA ASN A 64 -12.85 -13.82 -4.49
C ASN A 64 -12.37 -12.53 -5.19
N ALA A 65 -11.45 -12.65 -6.15
CA ALA A 65 -10.81 -11.50 -6.80
C ALA A 65 -11.82 -10.54 -7.46
N PRO A 66 -12.87 -10.99 -8.17
CA PRO A 66 -13.84 -10.08 -8.78
C PRO A 66 -14.56 -9.17 -7.77
N GLN A 67 -14.95 -9.73 -6.62
CA GLN A 67 -15.64 -8.98 -5.57
C GLN A 67 -14.70 -7.94 -4.95
N VAL A 68 -13.45 -8.31 -4.67
CA VAL A 68 -12.46 -7.34 -4.16
C VAL A 68 -12.19 -6.22 -5.15
N PHE A 69 -12.19 -6.52 -6.45
CA PHE A 69 -12.03 -5.48 -7.47
C PHE A 69 -13.24 -4.54 -7.49
N GLU A 70 -14.46 -5.08 -7.41
CA GLU A 70 -15.67 -4.28 -7.32
C GLU A 70 -15.65 -3.36 -6.09
N ASP A 71 -15.24 -3.88 -4.92
CA ASP A 71 -15.13 -3.11 -3.68
C ASP A 71 -14.07 -1.99 -3.77
N GLU A 72 -12.89 -2.25 -4.33
CA GLU A 72 -11.80 -1.24 -4.45
C GLU A 72 -12.14 -0.12 -5.45
N PHE A 73 -12.96 -0.39 -6.46
CA PHE A 73 -13.37 0.61 -7.46
C PHE A 73 -14.73 1.28 -7.14
N THR A 74 -15.36 0.90 -6.04
CA THR A 74 -16.64 1.47 -5.62
C THR A 74 -16.45 2.44 -4.45
N ALA A 75 -17.03 3.63 -4.56
CA ALA A 75 -17.07 4.62 -3.49
C ALA A 75 -18.51 4.81 -3.00
N GLU A 76 -18.73 4.63 -1.70
CA GLU A 76 -20.00 4.94 -1.04
C GLU A 76 -19.86 6.24 -0.24
N ILE A 77 -20.75 7.21 -0.48
CA ILE A 77 -20.77 8.49 0.25
C ILE A 77 -22.02 8.53 1.13
N LYS A 78 -21.82 8.66 2.44
CA LYS A 78 -22.87 8.72 3.47
C LYS A 78 -23.06 10.15 3.95
N PHE A 79 -24.21 10.44 4.56
CA PHE A 79 -24.48 11.75 5.15
C PHE A 79 -23.43 12.18 6.20
N ILE A 80 -22.85 11.22 6.93
CA ILE A 80 -21.78 11.47 7.88
C ILE A 80 -20.52 12.02 7.22
N ASP A 81 -20.24 11.64 5.98
CA ASP A 81 -19.06 12.12 5.23
C ASP A 81 -19.22 13.60 4.89
N PHE A 82 -20.42 14.03 4.50
CA PHE A 82 -20.73 15.45 4.30
C PHE A 82 -20.60 16.25 5.60
N LYS A 83 -21.11 15.72 6.72
CA LYS A 83 -20.97 16.35 8.03
C LYS A 83 -19.49 16.51 8.42
N ASN A 84 -18.70 15.46 8.23
CA ASN A 84 -17.27 15.48 8.52
C ASN A 84 -16.54 16.51 7.63
N CYS A 85 -16.90 16.58 6.34
CA CYS A 85 -16.35 17.56 5.41
C CYS A 85 -16.62 19.00 5.88
N LEU A 86 -17.85 19.31 6.30
CA LEU A 86 -18.19 20.63 6.84
C LEU A 86 -17.39 20.99 8.09
N ILE A 87 -17.21 20.04 9.00
CA ILE A 87 -16.39 20.22 10.21
C ILE A 87 -14.92 20.48 9.83
N SER A 88 -14.36 19.70 8.90
CA SER A 88 -12.99 19.88 8.43
C SER A 88 -12.78 21.26 7.80
N ILE A 89 -13.73 21.74 7.00
CA ILE A 89 -13.69 23.08 6.39
C ILE A 89 -13.74 24.16 7.47
N ASP A 90 -14.63 24.05 8.46
CA ASP A 90 -14.72 25.01 9.58
C ASP A 90 -13.41 25.06 10.39
N CYS A 91 -12.81 23.90 10.67
CA CYS A 91 -11.50 23.81 11.31
C CYS A 91 -10.40 24.50 10.48
N MET A 92 -10.38 24.26 9.16
CA MET A 92 -9.41 24.90 8.26
C MET A 92 -9.56 26.42 8.23
N LEU A 93 -10.79 26.94 8.21
CA LEU A 93 -11.05 28.38 8.24
C LEU A 93 -10.50 29.02 9.52
N LYS A 94 -10.75 28.39 10.68
CA LYS A 94 -10.20 28.87 11.97
C LYS A 94 -8.67 28.87 12.00
N MET A 95 -8.03 27.85 11.42
CA MET A 95 -6.56 27.81 11.33
C MET A 95 -6.01 28.96 10.47
N ILE A 96 -6.69 29.31 9.37
CA ILE A 96 -6.29 30.42 8.50
C ILE A 96 -6.47 31.77 9.22
N GLU A 97 -7.56 31.94 9.97
CA GLU A 97 -7.82 33.15 10.74
C GLU A 97 -6.79 33.37 11.85
N GLN A 98 -6.29 32.30 12.47
CA GLN A 98 -5.26 32.35 13.51
C GLN A 98 -3.85 32.64 12.98
N GLN A 99 -3.63 32.59 11.67
CA GLN A 99 -2.35 32.96 11.04
C GLN A 99 -2.29 34.43 10.59
N LYS A 100 -3.36 35.21 10.79
CA LYS A 100 -3.38 36.67 10.61
C LYS A 100 -3.16 37.39 11.94
#